data_AF-A0A154PKD0-F1
#
_entry.id   AF-A0A154PKD0-F1
#
_cell.length_a   1.000
_cell.length_b   1.000
_cell.length_c   1.000
_cell.angle_alpha   90.00
_cell.angle_beta   90.00
_cell.angle_gamma   90.00
#
_symmetry.space_group_name_H-M   'P 1'
#
loop_
_entity.id
_entity.type
_entity.pdbx_description
1 polymer ?
#
loop_
_entity_poly.entity_id
_entity_poly.type
_entity_poly.pdbx_seq_one_letter_code
_entity_poly.pdbx_strand_id
1 'polypeptide(L)'
;MWIRQPNLQLTQTLSTYLVFPIQTYAKNKKKKTKLKTNEILKNQGLTKDKKYFQSFYINNSTPWFARKNLSREFIVTINRIRADHYNLAVSLNRVGIVNYAKCKCNYEYENANHVIWQCER
;
A
#
# COMPACT_ATOMS: atom_id res chain seq x y z
N MET A 1 54.38 -22.70 45.62
CA MET A 1 54.82 -22.27 44.27
C MET A 1 54.43 -23.42 43.34
N TRP A 2 53.38 -23.38 42.52
CA TRP A 2 53.06 -22.38 41.48
C TRP A 2 51.53 -22.17 41.33
N ILE A 3 51.12 -20.93 41.61
CA ILE A 3 50.07 -20.07 41.05
C ILE A 3 48.97 -20.75 40.18
N ARG A 4 47.75 -20.86 40.73
CA ARG A 4 46.51 -20.87 39.93
C ARG A 4 46.19 -19.43 39.53
N GLN A 5 46.24 -19.14 38.23
CA GLN A 5 45.78 -17.85 37.68
C GLN A 5 44.24 -17.73 37.84
N PRO A 6 43.70 -16.54 38.19
CA PRO A 6 42.27 -16.34 38.29
C PRO A 6 41.64 -16.02 36.93
N ASN A 7 40.44 -16.56 36.75
CA ASN A 7 39.31 -16.08 35.95
C ASN A 7 39.59 -15.05 34.84
N LEU A 8 39.51 -15.51 33.58
CA LEU A 8 39.11 -14.66 32.46
C LEU A 8 37.64 -14.96 32.10
N GLN A 9 36.71 -14.35 32.83
CA GLN A 9 35.36 -14.10 32.31
C GLN A 9 35.31 -12.68 31.76
N LEU A 10 35.81 -12.49 30.54
CA LEU A 10 35.77 -11.21 29.83
C LEU A 10 35.04 -11.34 28.48
N THR A 11 33.81 -11.84 28.45
CA THR A 11 33.01 -11.80 27.20
C THR A 11 31.48 -11.84 27.40
N GLN A 12 30.88 -11.09 28.33
CA GLN A 12 29.40 -11.01 28.38
C GLN A 12 28.78 -9.61 28.55
N THR A 13 29.49 -8.51 28.28
CA THR A 13 28.90 -7.16 28.44
C THR A 13 28.90 -6.28 27.19
N LEU A 14 29.43 -6.72 26.04
CA LEU A 14 29.47 -5.89 24.82
C LEU A 14 28.22 -5.97 23.92
N SER A 15 27.30 -6.91 24.18
CA SER A 15 26.18 -7.20 23.26
C SER A 15 24.92 -6.36 23.52
N THR A 16 24.70 -5.88 24.74
CA THR A 16 23.45 -5.22 25.14
C THR A 16 23.35 -3.75 24.77
N TYR A 17 24.47 -3.04 24.52
CA TYR A 17 24.46 -1.60 24.23
C TYR A 17 24.32 -1.24 22.74
N LEU A 18 24.60 -2.17 21.82
CA LEU A 18 24.57 -1.90 20.36
C LEU A 18 23.26 -2.30 19.66
N VAL A 19 22.42 -3.12 20.29
CA VAL A 19 21.12 -3.56 19.72
C VAL A 19 20.01 -2.51 19.96
N PHE A 20 20.14 -1.70 21.02
CA PHE A 20 19.19 -0.67 21.42
C PHE A 20 19.06 0.54 20.45
N PRO A 21 20.14 1.04 19.80
CA PRO A 21 20.07 2.21 18.90
C PRO A 21 19.44 1.94 17.54
N ILE A 22 19.67 0.76 16.93
CA ILE A 22 19.25 0.49 15.55
C ILE A 22 17.72 0.31 15.48
N GLN A 23 17.15 -0.43 16.42
CA GLN A 23 15.71 -0.70 16.44
C GLN A 23 14.91 0.56 16.80
N THR A 24 15.41 1.40 17.69
CA THR A 24 14.80 2.70 18.04
C THR A 24 14.91 3.68 16.87
N TYR A 25 16.06 3.76 16.20
CA TYR A 25 16.24 4.55 14.99
C TYR A 25 15.27 4.12 13.87
N ALA A 26 15.18 2.81 13.60
CA ALA A 26 14.27 2.27 12.59
C ALA A 26 12.80 2.58 12.91
N LYS A 27 12.38 2.44 14.18
CA LYS A 27 11.04 2.83 14.66
C LYS A 27 10.77 4.32 14.46
N ASN A 28 11.71 5.17 14.86
CA ASN A 28 11.60 6.63 14.70
C ASN A 28 11.52 7.04 13.23
N LYS A 29 12.33 6.42 12.36
CA LYS A 29 12.29 6.63 10.91
C LYS A 29 10.93 6.23 10.34
N LYS A 30 10.40 5.04 10.68
CA LYS A 30 9.05 4.61 10.27
C LYS A 30 7.97 5.59 10.72
N LYS A 31 8.02 6.06 11.97
CA LYS A 31 7.08 7.05 12.51
C LYS A 31 7.14 8.36 11.73
N LYS A 32 8.34 8.90 11.49
CA LYS A 32 8.55 10.13 10.73
C LYS A 32 8.04 10.01 9.29
N THR A 33 8.33 8.89 8.62
CA THR A 33 7.82 8.64 7.27
C THR A 33 6.30 8.58 7.26
N LYS A 34 5.66 7.88 8.21
CA LYS A 34 4.19 7.81 8.30
C LYS A 34 3.57 9.19 8.48
N LEU A 35 4.14 10.03 9.35
CA LEU A 35 3.67 11.40 9.56
C LEU A 35 3.77 12.22 8.27
N LYS A 36 4.93 12.21 7.62
CA LYS A 36 5.15 12.92 6.36
C LYS A 36 4.20 12.46 5.25
N THR A 37 3.99 11.14 5.10
CA THR A 37 3.02 10.60 4.13
C THR A 37 1.61 11.10 4.43
N ASN A 38 1.19 11.11 5.69
CA ASN A 38 -0.13 11.59 6.07
C ASN A 38 -0.32 13.09 5.81
N GLU A 39 0.69 13.91 6.04
CA GLU A 39 0.67 15.34 5.70
C GLU A 39 0.50 15.54 4.19
N ILE A 40 1.28 14.81 3.38
CA ILE A 40 1.16 14.85 1.91
C ILE A 40 -0.24 14.45 1.46
N LEU A 41 -0.79 13.35 1.98
CA LEU A 41 -2.14 12.88 1.64
C LEU A 41 -3.21 13.91 2.00
N LYS A 42 -3.13 14.51 3.20
CA LYS A 42 -4.06 15.55 3.63
C LYS A 42 -4.00 16.76 2.72
N ASN A 43 -2.79 17.24 2.38
CA ASN A 43 -2.60 18.38 1.49
C ASN A 43 -3.13 18.10 0.09
N GLN A 44 -2.90 16.90 -0.44
CA GLN A 44 -3.47 16.48 -1.72
C GLN A 44 -5.00 16.40 -1.65
N GLY A 45 -5.56 15.92 -0.54
CA GLY A 45 -7.00 15.83 -0.30
C GLY A 45 -7.72 17.18 -0.23
N LEU A 46 -7.00 18.29 -0.06
CA LEU A 46 -7.60 19.63 -0.13
C LEU A 46 -7.99 20.02 -1.57
N THR A 47 -7.27 19.48 -2.56
CA THR A 47 -7.45 19.80 -3.99
C THR A 47 -8.12 18.65 -4.74
N LYS A 48 -7.75 17.41 -4.42
CA LYS A 48 -8.25 16.19 -5.08
C LYS A 48 -9.26 15.49 -4.18
N ASP A 49 -10.40 15.11 -4.76
CA ASP A 49 -11.44 14.32 -4.09
C ASP A 49 -11.77 14.80 -2.67
N LYS A 50 -11.96 16.12 -2.51
CA LYS A 50 -12.23 16.77 -1.23
C LYS A 50 -13.38 16.10 -0.46
N LYS A 51 -14.45 15.72 -1.17
CA LYS A 51 -15.58 14.99 -0.60
C LYS A 51 -15.16 13.63 -0.01
N TYR A 52 -14.27 12.91 -0.69
CA TYR A 52 -13.74 11.65 -0.17
C TYR A 52 -12.93 11.86 1.12
N PHE A 53 -12.02 12.84 1.10
CA PHE A 53 -11.19 13.14 2.27
C PHE A 53 -11.99 13.66 3.46
N GLN A 54 -13.11 14.35 3.23
CA GLN A 54 -14.00 14.82 4.28
C GLN A 54 -14.88 13.71 4.87
N SER A 55 -15.42 12.82 4.03
CA SER A 55 -16.44 11.86 4.46
C SER A 55 -15.92 10.44 4.74
N PHE A 56 -14.81 10.03 4.11
CA PHE A 56 -14.39 8.62 4.09
C PHE A 56 -12.91 8.38 4.43
N TYR A 57 -12.05 9.39 4.38
CA TYR A 57 -10.63 9.19 4.69
C TYR A 57 -10.42 8.84 6.16
N ILE A 58 -9.69 7.75 6.40
CA ILE A 58 -9.30 7.29 7.74
C ILE A 58 -7.78 7.15 7.74
N ASN A 59 -7.12 7.82 8.69
CA ASN A 59 -5.68 7.69 8.89
C ASN A 59 -5.35 6.37 9.61
N ASN A 60 -5.36 5.28 8.85
CA ASN A 60 -5.03 3.95 9.31
C ASN A 60 -4.07 3.26 8.34
N SER A 61 -3.15 2.46 8.88
CA SER A 61 -2.21 1.63 8.10
C SER A 61 -2.75 0.24 7.79
N THR A 62 -3.89 -0.17 8.33
CA THR A 62 -4.49 -1.46 7.99
C THR A 62 -5.23 -1.35 6.65
N PRO A 63 -4.98 -2.26 5.69
CA PRO A 63 -5.69 -2.26 4.43
C PRO A 63 -7.19 -2.56 4.62
N TRP A 64 -8.03 -2.14 3.67
CA TRP A 64 -9.49 -2.28 3.73
C TRP A 64 -9.96 -3.76 3.83
N PHE A 65 -9.12 -4.70 3.39
CA PHE A 65 -9.39 -6.14 3.41
C PHE A 65 -8.78 -6.88 4.62
N ALA A 66 -8.12 -6.20 5.57
CA ALA A 66 -7.36 -6.84 6.65
C ALA A 66 -8.15 -7.84 7.51
N ARG A 67 -9.48 -7.66 7.61
CA ARG A 67 -10.39 -8.51 8.40
C ARG A 67 -11.47 -9.16 7.53
N LYS A 68 -11.16 -9.39 6.26
CA LYS A 68 -12.08 -9.98 5.30
C LYS A 68 -11.52 -11.33 4.86
N ASN A 69 -12.36 -12.36 4.85
CA ASN A 69 -12.01 -13.66 4.30
C ASN A 69 -12.25 -13.63 2.78
N LEU A 70 -11.29 -13.07 2.04
CA LEU A 70 -11.35 -12.92 0.58
C LEU A 70 -10.13 -13.59 -0.04
N SER A 71 -10.31 -14.16 -1.23
CA SER A 71 -9.18 -14.71 -1.98
C SER A 71 -8.21 -13.60 -2.42
N ARG A 72 -6.95 -13.99 -2.63
CA ARG A 72 -5.92 -13.06 -3.09
C ARG A 72 -6.29 -12.44 -4.44
N GLU A 73 -6.86 -13.24 -5.34
CA GLU A 73 -7.29 -12.86 -6.68
C GLU A 73 -8.36 -11.77 -6.61
N PHE A 74 -9.32 -11.94 -5.70
CA PHE A 74 -10.38 -10.96 -5.48
C PHE A 74 -9.81 -9.63 -4.96
N ILE A 75 -8.93 -9.70 -3.95
CA ILE A 75 -8.26 -8.51 -3.40
C ILE A 75 -7.46 -7.76 -4.47
N VAL A 76 -6.68 -8.47 -5.27
CA VAL A 76 -5.89 -7.90 -6.37
C VAL A 76 -6.80 -7.25 -7.42
N THR A 77 -7.88 -7.93 -7.81
CA THR A 77 -8.84 -7.44 -8.80
C THR A 77 -9.50 -6.14 -8.34
N ILE A 78 -10.00 -6.09 -7.11
CA ILE A 78 -10.62 -4.88 -6.56
C ILE A 78 -9.60 -3.73 -6.45
N ASN A 79 -8.37 -3.99 -6.02
CA ASN A 79 -7.34 -2.94 -5.96
C ASN A 79 -6.96 -2.41 -7.35
N ARG A 80 -6.89 -3.28 -8.37
CA ARG A 80 -6.69 -2.87 -9.77
C ARG A 80 -7.83 -2.00 -10.29
N ILE A 81 -9.09 -2.39 -10.02
CA ILE A 81 -10.27 -1.60 -10.39
C ILE A 81 -10.25 -0.23 -9.69
N ARG A 82 -9.98 -0.19 -8.38
CA ARG A 82 -9.93 1.05 -7.59
C ARG A 82 -8.80 2.00 -8.00
N ALA A 83 -7.71 1.46 -8.54
CA ALA A 83 -6.61 2.24 -9.09
C ALA A 83 -6.82 2.62 -10.56
N ASP A 84 -7.96 2.24 -11.15
CA ASP A 84 -8.24 2.38 -12.59
C ASP A 84 -7.21 1.68 -13.50
N HIS A 85 -6.58 0.61 -13.01
CA HIS A 85 -5.51 -0.15 -13.68
C HIS A 85 -5.98 -1.58 -14.01
N TYR A 86 -6.87 -1.71 -15.00
CA TYR A 86 -7.43 -2.99 -15.44
C TYR A 86 -7.25 -3.20 -16.95
N ASN A 87 -7.45 -4.43 -17.43
CA ASN A 87 -7.22 -4.81 -18.83
C ASN A 87 -8.50 -4.69 -19.67
N LEU A 88 -9.17 -3.53 -19.62
CA LEU A 88 -10.30 -3.22 -20.50
C LEU A 88 -9.92 -2.09 -21.46
N ALA A 89 -10.64 -1.97 -22.57
CA ALA A 89 -10.25 -1.09 -23.67
C ALA A 89 -10.05 0.37 -23.24
N VAL A 90 -10.84 0.90 -22.29
CA VAL A 90 -10.65 2.27 -21.78
C VAL A 90 -9.29 2.47 -21.12
N SER A 91 -8.88 1.53 -20.26
CA SER A 91 -7.59 1.59 -19.56
C SER A 91 -6.42 1.39 -20.53
N LEU A 92 -6.56 0.46 -21.48
CA LEU A 92 -5.56 0.20 -22.52
C LEU A 92 -5.42 1.37 -23.51
N ASN A 93 -6.51 2.06 -23.83
CA ASN A 93 -6.52 3.21 -24.73
C ASN A 93 -5.80 4.41 -24.11
N ARG A 94 -6.01 4.66 -22.81
CA ARG A 94 -5.32 5.72 -22.07
C ARG A 94 -3.81 5.57 -22.08
N VAL A 95 -3.29 4.34 -22.14
CA VAL A 95 -1.84 4.05 -22.24
C VAL A 95 -1.36 3.80 -23.66
N GLY A 96 -2.21 4.00 -24.68
CA GLY A 96 -1.84 3.90 -26.09
C GLY A 96 -1.65 2.47 -26.62
N ILE A 97 -2.16 1.44 -25.93
CA ILE A 97 -2.05 0.04 -26.39
C ILE A 97 -3.12 -0.29 -27.43
N VAL A 98 -4.32 0.30 -27.31
CA VAL A 98 -5.42 0.12 -28.25
C VAL A 98 -5.91 1.46 -28.77
N ASN A 99 -6.33 1.50 -30.04
CA ASN A 99 -6.78 2.74 -30.69
C ASN A 99 -8.15 3.20 -30.23
N TYR A 100 -9.02 2.28 -29.81
CA TYR A 100 -10.40 2.57 -29.44
C TYR A 100 -10.75 1.97 -28.08
N ALA A 101 -11.49 2.72 -27.28
CA ALA A 101 -11.97 2.33 -25.96
C ALA A 101 -13.31 1.55 -25.99
N LYS A 102 -13.82 1.24 -27.18
CA LYS A 102 -15.18 0.70 -27.40
C LYS A 102 -15.31 -0.75 -26.95
N CYS A 103 -16.47 -1.11 -26.39
CA CYS A 103 -16.77 -2.48 -26.02
C CYS A 103 -17.26 -3.30 -27.24
N LYS A 104 -17.11 -4.63 -27.15
CA LYS A 104 -17.57 -5.57 -28.19
C LYS A 104 -19.09 -5.59 -28.35
N CYS A 105 -19.85 -5.29 -27.30
CA CYS A 105 -21.31 -5.12 -27.36
C CYS A 105 -21.74 -3.79 -28.03
N ASN A 106 -20.80 -3.09 -28.67
CA ASN A 106 -20.98 -1.82 -29.37
C ASN A 106 -21.20 -0.60 -28.46
N TYR A 107 -21.14 -0.75 -27.13
CA TYR A 107 -21.15 0.36 -26.18
C TYR A 107 -19.87 1.22 -26.29
N GLU A 108 -20.02 2.53 -26.08
CA GLU A 108 -18.96 3.53 -26.35
C GLU A 108 -17.67 3.30 -25.56
N TYR A 109 -17.77 2.82 -24.30
CA TYR A 109 -16.63 2.68 -23.40
C TYR A 109 -16.65 1.33 -22.67
N GLU A 110 -15.65 0.49 -22.94
CA GLU A 110 -15.37 -0.71 -22.15
C GLU A 110 -14.61 -0.34 -20.87
N ASN A 111 -15.34 0.13 -19.86
CA ASN A 111 -14.84 0.35 -18.51
C ASN A 111 -15.40 -0.68 -17.53
N ALA A 112 -14.88 -0.70 -16.29
CA ALA A 112 -15.30 -1.66 -15.28
C ALA A 112 -16.80 -1.53 -14.95
N ASN A 113 -17.36 -0.31 -14.94
CA ASN A 113 -18.78 -0.10 -14.65
C ASN A 113 -19.68 -0.75 -15.71
N HIS A 114 -19.37 -0.51 -16.98
CA HIS A 114 -20.07 -1.11 -18.10
C HIS A 114 -19.95 -2.64 -18.06
N VAL A 115 -18.73 -3.17 -17.95
CA VAL A 115 -18.48 -4.61 -17.99
C VAL A 115 -19.13 -5.38 -16.83
N ILE A 116 -19.21 -4.78 -15.64
CA ILE A 116 -19.77 -5.43 -14.46
C ILE A 116 -21.30 -5.35 -14.43
N TRP A 117 -21.88 -4.21 -14.81
CA TRP A 117 -23.30 -3.92 -14.53
C TRP A 117 -24.19 -3.85 -15.77
N GLN A 118 -23.64 -3.59 -16.95
CA GLN A 118 -24.43 -3.17 -18.13
C GLN A 118 -24.13 -3.97 -19.40
N CYS A 119 -23.00 -4.67 -19.45
CA CYS A 119 -22.57 -5.36 -20.66
C CYS A 119 -23.40 -6.62 -20.87
N GLU A 120 -24.24 -6.58 -21.90
CA GLU A 120 -24.85 -7.77 -22.50
C GLU A 120 -23.72 -8.56 -23.19
N ARG A 121 -23.25 -9.63 -22.54
CA ARG A 121 -22.21 -10.51 -23.07
C ARG A 121 -22.82 -11.70 -23.79
#